data_AF-A0A099YBN5-F1
#
_entry.id   AF-A0A099YBN5-F1
#
_cell.length_a   1.000
_cell.length_b   1.000
_cell.length_c   1.000
_cell.angle_alpha   90.00
_cell.angle_beta   90.00
_cell.angle_gamma   90.00
#
_symmetry.space_group_name_H-M   'P 1'
#
loop_
_entity.id
_entity.type
_entity.pdbx_description
1 polymer ?
#
loop_
_entity_poly.entity_id
_entity_poly.type
_entity_poly.pdbx_seq_one_letter_code
_entity_poly.pdbx_strand_id
1 'polypeptide(L)'
;MPVSTITAGQKDWLTTLNNNFALLNKLPVDNASYSTNVGTFMNGATANQVAAVIVQFNHFKIIYLYIESMIVPTGAFGKPFLKIASTIKPNMPIAFIANQHSYVTTSDPNNLDNLYFWTTESTEQQYMNIGTMYIHLDN
;
A
#
# COMPACT_ATOMS: atom_id res chain seq x y z
N MET A 1 36.57 5.62 -39.86
CA MET A 1 35.56 4.56 -39.63
C MET A 1 34.62 4.55 -40.83
N PRO A 2 34.43 3.43 -41.55
CA PRO A 2 33.63 3.40 -42.78
C PRO A 2 32.17 3.81 -42.54
N VAL A 3 31.55 4.51 -43.50
CA VAL A 3 30.14 4.96 -43.41
C VAL A 3 29.18 3.78 -43.21
N SER A 4 29.50 2.62 -43.79
CA SER A 4 28.72 1.38 -43.68
C SER A 4 28.63 0.83 -42.25
N THR A 5 29.64 1.07 -41.40
CA THR A 5 29.65 0.61 -40.00
C THR A 5 28.77 1.50 -39.11
N ILE A 6 28.67 2.79 -39.44
CA ILE A 6 27.81 3.76 -38.74
C ILE A 6 26.33 3.48 -39.05
N THR A 7 26.01 3.19 -40.32
CA THR A 7 24.63 2.90 -40.75
C THR A 7 24.10 1.57 -40.23
N ALA A 8 24.96 0.56 -40.14
CA ALA A 8 24.60 -0.72 -39.51
C ALA A 8 24.28 -0.56 -38.01
N GLY A 9 25.11 0.20 -37.27
CA GLY A 9 24.86 0.48 -35.85
C GLY A 9 23.55 1.23 -35.61
N GLN A 10 23.23 2.24 -36.42
CA GLN A 10 21.97 3.00 -36.29
C GLN A 10 20.71 2.14 -36.46
N LYS A 11 20.73 1.17 -37.40
CA LYS A 11 19.61 0.26 -37.64
C LYS A 11 19.38 -0.68 -36.45
N ASP A 12 20.45 -1.07 -35.77
CA ASP A 12 20.43 -1.94 -34.60
C ASP A 12 19.87 -1.22 -33.36
N TRP A 13 20.26 0.05 -33.16
CA TRP A 13 19.71 0.91 -32.11
C TRP A 13 18.22 1.20 -32.30
N LEU A 14 17.78 1.48 -33.53
CA LEU A 14 16.37 1.75 -33.81
C LEU A 14 15.50 0.49 -33.64
N THR A 15 16.02 -0.68 -34.02
CA THR A 15 15.36 -1.97 -33.81
C THR A 15 15.27 -2.31 -32.33
N THR A 16 16.35 -2.07 -31.57
CA THR A 16 16.39 -2.23 -30.11
C THR A 16 15.38 -1.31 -29.43
N LEU A 17 15.33 -0.03 -29.81
CA LEU A 17 14.34 0.93 -29.29
C LEU A 17 12.90 0.52 -29.60
N ASN A 18 12.61 0.12 -30.84
CA ASN A 18 11.27 -0.28 -31.26
C ASN A 18 10.81 -1.59 -30.57
N ASN A 19 11.70 -2.56 -30.39
CA ASN A 19 11.40 -3.80 -29.69
C ASN A 19 11.17 -3.58 -28.19
N ASN A 20 11.79 -2.54 -27.60
CA ASN A 20 11.62 -2.17 -26.19
C ASN A 20 10.54 -1.09 -25.97
N PHE A 21 9.96 -0.51 -27.02
CA PHE A 21 8.90 0.51 -26.91
C PHE A 21 7.63 -0.03 -26.23
N ALA A 22 7.37 -1.34 -26.39
CA ALA A 22 6.31 -2.05 -25.68
C ALA A 22 6.57 -2.22 -24.16
N LEU A 23 7.82 -2.06 -23.73
CA LEU A 23 8.28 -2.16 -22.33
C LEU A 23 8.48 -0.78 -21.70
N LEU A 24 8.82 0.26 -22.47
CA LEU A 24 9.07 1.63 -22.00
C LEU A 24 7.87 2.26 -21.26
N ASN A 25 6.65 1.84 -21.57
CA ASN A 25 5.42 2.35 -20.94
C ASN A 25 4.82 1.40 -19.90
N LYS A 26 5.49 0.30 -19.56
CA LYS A 26 5.03 -0.63 -18.52
C LYS A 26 6.05 -0.63 -17.40
N LEU A 27 5.65 -0.14 -16.23
CA LEU A 27 6.35 -0.55 -15.02
C LEU A 27 6.30 -2.10 -15.00
N PRO A 28 7.42 -2.81 -14.85
CA PRO A 28 7.41 -4.26 -14.81
C PRO A 28 6.71 -4.70 -13.52
N VAL A 29 5.41 -4.97 -13.62
CA VAL A 29 4.64 -5.58 -12.54
C VAL A 29 4.95 -7.06 -12.57
N ASP A 30 5.68 -7.53 -11.56
CA ASP A 30 6.04 -8.95 -11.43
C ASP A 30 4.81 -9.78 -11.05
N ASN A 31 3.92 -9.21 -10.24
CA ASN A 31 2.68 -9.86 -9.81
C ASN A 31 1.65 -8.82 -9.32
N ALA A 32 0.36 -9.18 -9.39
CA ALA A 32 -0.71 -8.46 -8.72
C ALA A 32 -1.62 -9.45 -8.00
N SER A 33 -1.94 -9.18 -6.74
CA SER A 33 -2.76 -10.07 -5.92
C SER A 33 -3.74 -9.31 -5.03
N TYR A 34 -4.78 -10.02 -4.60
CA TYR A 34 -5.78 -9.54 -3.67
C TYR A 34 -5.80 -10.46 -2.45
N SER A 35 -5.75 -9.87 -1.24
CA SER A 35 -5.77 -10.62 0.02
C SER A 35 -6.87 -10.08 0.94
N THR A 36 -7.66 -10.99 1.52
CA THR A 36 -8.55 -10.70 2.65
C THR A 36 -7.92 -11.03 4.00
N ASN A 37 -6.79 -11.73 4.01
CA ASN A 37 -6.03 -12.03 5.22
C ASN A 37 -4.99 -10.92 5.45
N VAL A 38 -5.46 -9.74 5.84
CA VAL A 38 -4.63 -8.53 5.92
C VAL A 38 -4.30 -8.10 7.34
N GLY A 39 -4.95 -8.68 8.35
CA GLY A 39 -4.67 -8.35 9.73
C GLY A 39 -5.71 -8.87 10.70
N THR A 40 -5.52 -8.52 11.97
CA THR A 40 -6.41 -8.87 13.08
C THR A 40 -6.82 -7.60 13.81
N PHE A 41 -8.13 -7.36 13.90
CA PHE A 41 -8.64 -6.24 14.67
C PHE A 41 -8.40 -6.44 16.17
N MET A 42 -8.25 -5.33 16.89
CA MET A 42 -7.91 -5.29 18.30
C MET A 42 -8.74 -4.23 19.02
N ASN A 43 -8.75 -4.27 20.36
CA ASN A 43 -9.46 -3.30 21.20
C ASN A 43 -10.95 -3.12 20.87
N GLY A 44 -11.60 -4.17 20.34
CA GLY A 44 -13.02 -4.17 20.00
C GLY A 44 -13.37 -3.51 18.67
N ALA A 45 -12.39 -3.02 17.90
CA ALA A 45 -12.63 -2.54 16.56
C ALA A 45 -13.07 -3.69 15.64
N THR A 46 -13.88 -3.39 14.64
CA THR A 46 -14.37 -4.37 13.64
C THR A 46 -14.58 -3.69 12.30
N ALA A 47 -14.77 -4.50 11.25
CA ALA A 47 -15.19 -4.04 9.93
C ALA A 47 -15.95 -5.17 9.22
N ASN A 48 -16.79 -4.82 8.24
CA ASN A 48 -17.40 -5.83 7.37
C ASN A 48 -16.35 -6.47 6.48
N GLN A 49 -15.39 -5.67 6.01
CA GLN A 49 -14.33 -6.14 5.14
C GLN A 49 -13.03 -5.39 5.43
N VAL A 50 -11.93 -6.14 5.36
CA VAL A 50 -10.57 -5.62 5.40
C VAL A 50 -9.78 -6.41 4.37
N ALA A 51 -9.16 -5.71 3.41
CA ALA A 51 -8.44 -6.37 2.34
C ALA A 51 -7.38 -5.45 1.74
N ALA A 52 -6.48 -6.05 0.96
CA ALA A 52 -5.37 -5.36 0.32
C ALA A 52 -5.21 -5.82 -1.11
N VAL A 53 -5.00 -4.86 -2.00
CA VAL A 53 -4.46 -5.09 -3.33
C VAL A 53 -2.95 -4.87 -3.26
N ILE A 54 -2.19 -5.86 -3.70
CA ILE A 54 -0.73 -5.88 -3.63
C ILE A 54 -0.20 -5.97 -5.05
N VAL A 55 0.47 -4.91 -5.50
CA VAL A 55 1.14 -4.86 -6.81
C VAL A 55 2.64 -4.96 -6.57
N GLN A 56 3.23 -6.07 -6.98
CA GLN A 56 4.64 -6.40 -6.81
C GLN A 56 5.44 -5.88 -8.01
N PHE A 57 6.55 -5.24 -7.71
CA PHE A 57 7.61 -4.85 -8.62
C PHE A 57 8.93 -5.47 -8.13
N ASN A 58 9.96 -5.38 -8.95
CA ASN A 58 11.28 -5.82 -8.54
C ASN A 58 11.76 -4.97 -7.34
N HIS A 59 11.98 -5.62 -6.19
CA HIS A 59 12.41 -5.04 -4.91
C HIS A 59 11.39 -4.21 -4.12
N PHE A 60 10.14 -4.06 -4.57
CA PHE A 60 9.12 -3.36 -3.79
C PHE A 60 7.68 -3.74 -4.19
N LYS A 61 6.73 -3.39 -3.33
CA LYS A 61 5.29 -3.56 -3.52
C LYS A 61 4.59 -2.24 -3.31
N ILE A 62 3.58 -1.97 -4.13
CA ILE A 62 2.56 -0.99 -3.83
C ILE A 62 1.41 -1.73 -3.17
N ILE A 63 1.00 -1.28 -1.99
CA ILE A 63 -0.06 -1.89 -1.21
C ILE A 63 -1.17 -0.87 -1.10
N TYR A 64 -2.34 -1.22 -1.62
CA TYR A 64 -3.59 -0.52 -1.35
C TYR A 64 -4.36 -1.29 -0.30
N LEU A 65 -4.31 -0.81 0.95
CA LEU A 65 -5.11 -1.33 2.06
C LEU A 65 -6.45 -0.62 2.07
N TYR A 66 -7.55 -1.37 2.14
CA TYR A 66 -8.87 -0.80 2.34
C TYR A 66 -9.64 -1.55 3.42
N ILE A 67 -10.46 -0.79 4.15
CA ILE A 67 -11.32 -1.28 5.23
C ILE A 67 -12.71 -0.69 5.01
N GLU A 68 -13.71 -1.55 4.96
CA GLU A 68 -15.10 -1.19 4.66
C GLU A 68 -15.98 -1.38 5.89
N SER A 69 -16.84 -0.38 6.15
CA SER A 69 -17.77 -0.36 7.28
C SER A 69 -17.06 -0.58 8.62
N MET A 70 -15.94 0.10 8.82
CA MET A 70 -15.16 0.05 10.05
C MET A 70 -15.95 0.68 11.21
N ILE A 71 -15.94 -0.01 12.35
CA ILE A 71 -16.45 0.44 13.64
C ILE A 71 -15.29 0.49 14.62
N VAL A 72 -15.07 1.64 15.24
CA VAL A 72 -14.02 1.86 16.24
C VAL A 72 -14.67 2.32 17.55
N PRO A 73 -14.71 1.47 18.58
CA PRO A 73 -15.27 1.84 19.87
C PRO A 73 -14.35 2.83 20.60
N THR A 74 -14.92 3.62 21.52
CA THR A 74 -14.18 4.62 22.31
C THR A 74 -12.98 4.04 23.06
N GLY A 75 -13.07 2.77 23.48
CA GLY A 75 -11.99 2.05 24.15
C GLY A 75 -10.74 1.80 23.29
N ALA A 76 -10.86 1.91 21.96
CA ALA A 76 -9.77 1.76 20.99
C ALA A 76 -9.11 3.10 20.61
N PHE A 77 -9.64 4.25 21.03
CA PHE A 77 -9.08 5.56 20.67
C PHE A 77 -7.67 5.72 21.25
N GLY A 78 -6.73 6.14 20.41
CA GLY A 78 -5.31 6.26 20.76
C GLY A 78 -4.60 4.93 21.00
N LYS A 79 -5.26 3.79 20.76
CA LYS A 79 -4.69 2.45 20.87
C LYS A 79 -4.63 1.78 19.50
N PRO A 80 -3.83 0.71 19.35
CA PRO A 80 -3.84 -0.09 18.13
C PRO A 80 -5.24 -0.67 17.88
N PHE A 81 -5.85 -0.42 16.73
CA PHE A 81 -7.16 -1.00 16.38
C PHE A 81 -7.04 -2.14 15.37
N LEU A 82 -5.96 -2.18 14.58
CA LEU A 82 -5.69 -3.24 13.61
C LEU A 82 -4.19 -3.57 13.62
N LYS A 83 -3.88 -4.85 13.76
CA LYS A 83 -2.54 -5.36 13.50
C LYS A 83 -2.49 -5.96 12.11
N ILE A 84 -1.78 -5.32 11.18
CA ILE A 84 -1.67 -5.78 9.78
C ILE A 84 -0.66 -6.91 9.64
N ALA A 85 -0.87 -7.75 8.63
CA ALA A 85 0.00 -8.89 8.35
C ALA A 85 1.42 -8.41 7.96
N SER A 86 2.43 -9.18 8.36
CA SER A 86 3.84 -8.86 8.09
C SER A 86 4.16 -8.73 6.59
N THR A 87 3.43 -9.47 5.75
CA THR A 87 3.54 -9.43 4.28
C THR A 87 3.13 -8.10 3.66
N ILE A 88 2.36 -7.28 4.40
CA ILE A 88 1.88 -5.99 3.95
C ILE A 88 2.25 -4.84 4.89
N LYS A 89 3.02 -5.09 5.95
CA LYS A 89 3.42 -4.05 6.90
C LYS A 89 4.26 -2.98 6.17
N PRO A 90 4.03 -1.67 6.35
CA PRO A 90 4.85 -0.65 5.73
C PRO A 90 6.27 -0.65 6.33
N ASN A 91 7.27 -0.25 5.54
CA ASN A 91 8.65 -0.07 6.02
C ASN A 91 8.89 1.33 6.60
N MET A 92 7.93 2.24 6.48
CA MET A 92 7.97 3.61 7.00
C MET A 92 6.64 3.96 7.70
N PRO A 93 6.64 4.95 8.60
CA PRO A 93 5.40 5.46 9.18
C PRO A 93 4.42 5.93 8.09
N ILE A 94 3.15 5.57 8.23
CA ILE A 94 2.06 5.98 7.35
C ILE A 94 1.00 6.67 8.19
N ALA A 95 0.34 7.67 7.60
CA ALA A 95 -0.83 8.31 8.19
C ALA A 95 -1.84 8.64 7.09
N PHE A 96 -3.12 8.46 7.36
CA PHE A 96 -4.19 8.74 6.41
C PHE A 96 -5.48 9.15 7.12
N ILE A 97 -6.22 10.05 6.49
CA ILE A 97 -7.46 10.61 7.03
C ILE A 97 -8.55 9.54 6.94
N ALA A 98 -9.29 9.34 8.04
CA ALA A 98 -10.45 8.46 8.07
C ALA A 98 -11.75 9.24 7.84
N ASN A 99 -11.89 10.41 8.48
CA ASN A 99 -12.95 11.40 8.23
C ASN A 99 -12.49 12.80 8.70
N GLN A 100 -13.38 13.79 8.73
CA GLN A 100 -13.03 15.16 9.13
C GLN A 100 -12.53 15.29 10.59
N HIS A 101 -12.78 14.30 11.43
CA HIS A 101 -12.49 14.29 12.86
C HIS A 101 -11.54 13.17 13.28
N SER A 102 -11.02 12.39 12.34
CA SER A 102 -10.21 11.23 12.65
C SER A 102 -9.20 10.84 11.58
N TYR A 103 -8.12 10.20 12.03
CA TYR A 103 -7.07 9.68 11.16
C TYR A 103 -6.52 8.37 11.72
N VAL A 104 -5.91 7.60 10.83
CA VAL A 104 -5.17 6.38 11.14
C VAL A 104 -3.69 6.62 10.95
N THR A 105 -2.85 6.04 11.81
CA THR A 105 -1.39 6.14 11.70
C THR A 105 -0.66 4.93 12.28
N THR A 106 0.57 4.69 11.84
CA THR A 106 1.54 3.82 12.52
C THR A 106 2.42 4.67 13.44
N SER A 107 1.87 5.10 14.59
CA SER A 107 2.53 6.06 15.48
C SER A 107 3.78 5.54 16.19
N ASP A 108 3.97 4.21 16.27
CA ASP A 108 5.17 3.59 16.83
C ASP A 108 6.10 3.12 15.69
N PRO A 109 7.27 3.76 15.48
CA PRO A 109 8.21 3.36 14.44
C PRO A 109 8.82 1.97 14.66
N ASN A 110 8.78 1.43 15.88
CA ASN A 110 9.23 0.08 16.18
C ASN A 110 8.14 -0.97 15.90
N ASN A 111 6.90 -0.55 15.64
CA ASN A 111 5.72 -1.40 15.53
C ASN A 111 4.82 -0.96 14.38
N LEU A 112 5.41 -0.90 13.18
CA LEU A 112 4.73 -0.47 11.95
C LEU A 112 3.62 -1.41 11.49
N ASP A 113 3.49 -2.60 12.07
CA ASP A 113 2.36 -3.50 11.87
C ASP A 113 1.13 -3.14 12.71
N ASN A 114 1.19 -2.17 13.62
CA ASN A 114 0.04 -1.69 14.35
C ASN A 114 -0.49 -0.37 13.80
N LEU A 115 -1.76 -0.36 13.38
CA LEU A 115 -2.49 0.85 13.03
C LEU A 115 -3.24 1.38 14.25
N TYR A 116 -3.12 2.68 14.50
CA TYR A 116 -3.75 3.41 15.60
C TYR A 116 -4.83 4.32 15.04
N PHE A 117 -5.96 4.40 15.74
CA PHE A 117 -7.05 5.30 15.38
C PHE A 117 -7.09 6.48 16.33
N TRP A 118 -7.00 7.69 15.78
CA TRP A 118 -7.06 8.93 16.54
C TRP A 118 -8.27 9.73 16.10
N THR A 119 -9.00 10.29 17.06
CA THR A 119 -10.15 11.13 16.80
C THR A 119 -10.32 12.19 17.87
N THR A 120 -10.96 13.30 17.52
CA THR A 120 -11.44 14.31 18.48
C THR A 120 -12.82 13.97 19.05
N GLU A 121 -13.47 12.93 18.53
CA GLU A 121 -14.80 12.52 18.95
C GLU A 121 -14.78 11.81 20.31
N SER A 122 -15.85 11.97 21.07
CA SER A 122 -16.03 11.31 22.37
C SER A 122 -16.91 10.05 22.30
N THR A 123 -17.49 9.79 21.14
CA THR A 123 -18.42 8.67 20.88
C THR A 123 -17.84 7.72 19.85
N GLU A 124 -18.33 6.48 19.88
CA GLU A 124 -17.97 5.45 18.90
C GLU A 124 -18.10 5.96 17.46
N GLN A 125 -17.10 5.65 16.65
CA GLN A 125 -17.08 5.98 15.23
C GLN A 125 -17.52 4.76 14.42
N GLN A 126 -18.54 4.89 13.58
CA GLN A 126 -19.16 3.78 12.86
C GLN A 126 -19.17 4.00 11.34
N TYR A 127 -19.29 2.91 10.60
CA TYR A 127 -19.50 2.87 9.15
C TYR A 127 -18.47 3.68 8.34
N MET A 128 -17.22 3.68 8.80
CA MET A 128 -16.14 4.37 8.09
C MET A 128 -15.57 3.48 7.00
N ASN A 129 -15.38 4.05 5.81
CA ASN A 129 -14.66 3.42 4.71
C ASN A 129 -13.32 4.12 4.56
N ILE A 130 -12.24 3.38 4.67
CA ILE A 130 -10.88 3.92 4.57
C ILE A 130 -10.10 3.16 3.50
N GLY A 131 -9.30 3.90 2.75
CA GLY A 131 -8.39 3.37 1.74
C GLY A 131 -7.08 4.14 1.81
N THR A 132 -5.96 3.43 1.78
CA THR A 132 -4.64 4.03 1.76
C THR A 132 -3.71 3.24 0.85
N MET A 133 -2.83 3.95 0.16
CA MET A 133 -1.80 3.36 -0.68
C MET A 133 -0.42 3.71 -0.12
N TYR A 134 0.44 2.71 0.03
CA TYR A 134 1.81 2.90 0.49
C TYR A 134 2.77 1.91 -0.18
N ILE A 135 4.06 2.21 -0.07
CA ILE A 135 5.13 1.37 -0.61
C ILE A 135 5.68 0.47 0.52
N HIS A 136 5.83 -0.81 0.20
CA HIS A 136 6.60 -1.78 0.96
C HIS A 136 7.86 -2.13 0.18
N LEU A 137 9.05 -1.99 0.76
CA LEU A 137 10.31 -2.42 0.15
C LEU A 137 10.56 -3.87 0.55
N ASP A 138 10.86 -4.71 -0.43
CA ASP A 138 11.37 -6.05 -0.18
C ASP A 138 12.81 -5.89 0.32
N ASN A 139 13.09 -6.34 1.55
CA ASN A 139 14.45 -6.39 2.06
C ASN A 139 15.32 -7.35 1.25
#